data_AF-A0A166CG38-F1
#
_entry.id   AF-A0A166CG38-F1
#
_cell.length_a   1.000
_cell.length_b   1.000
_cell.length_c   1.000
_cell.angle_alpha   90.00
_cell.angle_beta   90.00
_cell.angle_gamma   90.00
#
_symmetry.space_group_name_H-M   'P 1'
#
loop_
_entity.id
_entity.type
_entity.pdbx_description
1 polymer ?
#
loop_
_entity_poly.entity_id
_entity_poly.type
_entity_poly.pdbx_seq_one_letter_code
_entity_poly.pdbx_strand_id
1 'polypeptide(L)' 'MVNILATSKVQINYQTTIPKEIRKNFQVNNNTIIEWSINEKGKPELNFRRRRKLKELKGLIKLDHNTDSVQLKRELYNE' A
#
# COMPACT_ATOMS: atom_id res chain seq x y z
N MET A 1 -1.37 -16.46 20.80
CA MET A 1 -2.54 -17.22 20.30
C MET A 1 -3.04 -16.50 19.05
N VAL A 2 -3.24 -17.19 17.92
CA VAL A 2 -3.73 -16.55 16.69
C VAL A 2 -5.24 -16.52 16.73
N ASN A 3 -5.84 -15.33 16.63
CA ASN A 3 -7.29 -15.19 16.54
C ASN A 3 -7.73 -15.21 15.07
N ILE A 4 -8.56 -16.18 14.69
CA ILE A 4 -9.08 -16.30 13.32
C ILE A 4 -10.33 -15.44 13.22
N LEU A 5 -10.23 -14.29 12.55
CA LEU A 5 -11.34 -13.35 12.42
C LEU A 5 -12.35 -13.72 11.33
N ALA A 6 -11.90 -14.41 10.27
CA ALA A 6 -12.73 -14.91 9.19
C ALA A 6 -11.94 -15.90 8.31
N THR A 7 -12.66 -16.71 7.54
CA THR A 7 -12.08 -17.62 6.55
C THR A 7 -12.67 -17.33 5.17
N SER A 8 -11.91 -17.64 4.13
CA SER A 8 -12.39 -17.56 2.74
C SER A 8 -11.78 -18.68 1.93
N LYS A 9 -12.53 -19.14 0.94
CA LYS A 9 -12.10 -20.16 0.00
C LYS A 9 -11.56 -19.49 -1.26
N VAL A 10 -10.47 -20.02 -1.80
CA VAL A 10 -9.97 -19.64 -3.12
C VAL A 10 -10.99 -20.08 -4.18
N GLN A 11 -11.39 -19.14 -5.02
CA GLN A 11 -12.33 -19.32 -6.12
C GLN A 11 -11.57 -19.60 -7.43
N ILE A 12 -12.31 -19.70 -8.53
CA ILE A 12 -11.73 -19.86 -9.87
C ILE A 12 -10.73 -18.73 -10.16
N ASN A 13 -9.72 -19.03 -10.97
CA ASN A 13 -8.64 -18.08 -11.31
C ASN A 13 -7.84 -17.57 -10.10
N TYR A 14 -7.74 -18.36 -9.03
CA TYR A 14 -6.92 -18.06 -7.84
C TYR A 14 -7.34 -16.79 -7.08
N GLN A 15 -8.60 -16.38 -7.21
CA GLN A 15 -9.12 -15.20 -6.53
C GLN A 15 -9.67 -15.56 -5.15
N THR A 16 -9.59 -14.63 -4.20
CA THR A 16 -10.21 -14.77 -2.87
C THR A 16 -10.96 -13.50 -2.51
N THR A 17 -12.17 -13.67 -1.98
CA THR A 17 -12.98 -12.57 -1.45
C THR A 17 -12.44 -12.14 -0.09
N ILE A 18 -12.35 -10.84 0.15
CA ILE A 18 -12.02 -10.29 1.47
C ILE A 18 -13.27 -10.34 2.36
N PRO A 19 -13.25 -11.06 3.51
CA PRO A 19 -14.39 -11.14 4.42
C PRO A 19 -14.90 -9.78 4.88
N LYS A 20 -16.18 -9.72 5.25
CA LYS A 20 -16.84 -8.47 5.68
C LYS A 20 -16.21 -7.92 6.96
N GLU A 21 -15.84 -8.80 7.86
CA GLU A 21 -15.20 -8.52 9.16
C GLU A 21 -13.85 -7.83 8.94
N ILE A 22 -13.03 -8.37 8.04
CA ILE A 22 -11.75 -7.78 7.64
C ILE A 22 -11.96 -6.43 6.96
N ARG A 23 -12.91 -6.32 6.02
CA ARG A 23 -13.21 -5.05 5.35
C ARG A 23 -13.58 -3.94 6.31
N LYS A 24 -14.38 -4.25 7.34
CA LYS A 24 -14.78 -3.29 8.37
C LYS A 24 -13.61 -2.88 9.27
N ASN A 25 -12.88 -3.87 9.79
CA ASN A 25 -11.80 -3.61 10.76
C ASN A 25 -10.64 -2.84 10.14
N PHE A 26 -10.34 -3.08 8.86
CA PHE A 26 -9.21 -2.47 8.15
C PHE A 26 -9.62 -1.41 7.12
N GLN A 27 -10.91 -1.03 7.07
CA GLN A 27 -11.46 -0.04 6.15
C GLN A 27 -11.05 -0.28 4.68
N VAL A 28 -11.07 -1.55 4.26
CA VAL A 28 -10.68 -1.98 2.92
C VAL A 28 -11.80 -1.61 1.94
N ASN A 29 -11.42 -0.95 0.86
CA ASN A 29 -12.30 -0.53 -0.22
C ASN A 29 -11.67 -0.83 -1.59
N ASN A 30 -12.36 -0.48 -2.67
CA ASN A 30 -11.93 -0.77 -4.04
C ASN A 30 -10.60 -0.09 -4.45
N ASN A 31 -10.12 0.88 -3.68
CA ASN A 31 -8.84 1.57 -3.91
C ASN A 31 -7.70 1.02 -3.03
N THR A 32 -7.97 -0.03 -2.26
CA THR A 32 -6.99 -0.66 -1.37
C THR A 32 -6.16 -1.67 -2.14
N ILE A 33 -4.84 -1.56 -2.01
CA ILE A 33 -3.87 -2.51 -2.54
C ILE A 33 -3.58 -3.54 -1.45
N ILE A 34 -3.54 -4.81 -1.82
CA ILE A 34 -3.15 -5.90 -0.92
C ILE A 34 -1.72 -6.30 -1.27
N GLU A 35 -0.81 -6.13 -0.32
CA GLU A 35 0.58 -6.56 -0.42
C GLU A 35 0.74 -7.91 0.27
N TRP A 36 1.45 -8.83 -0.38
CA TRP A 36 1.76 -10.16 0.14
C TRP A 36 3.26 -10.20 0.44
N SER A 37 3.63 -10.53 1.67
CA SER A 37 5.01 -10.71 2.09
C SER A 37 5.20 -12.03 2.82
N ILE A 38 6.44 -12.51 2.91
CA ILE A 38 6.79 -13.66 3.74
C ILE A 38 7.53 -13.12 4.97
N ASN A 39 7.05 -13.48 6.16
CA ASN A 39 7.71 -13.08 7.40
C ASN A 39 8.91 -13.98 7.71
N GLU A 40 9.66 -13.63 8.76
CA GLU A 40 10.84 -14.37 9.21
C GLU A 40 10.57 -15.85 9.55
N LYS A 41 9.31 -16.21 9.80
CA LYS A 41 8.87 -17.58 10.11
C LYS A 41 8.41 -18.34 8.86
N GLY A 42 8.61 -17.79 7.67
CA GLY A 42 8.20 -18.39 6.40
C GLY A 42 6.68 -18.36 6.16
N LYS A 43 5.92 -17.58 6.94
CA LYS A 43 4.47 -17.50 6.80
C LYS A 43 4.06 -16.31 5.92
N PRO A 44 3.05 -16.47 5.05
CA PRO A 44 2.52 -15.36 4.29
C PRO A 44 1.81 -14.38 5.22
N GLU A 45 2.07 -13.09 5.00
CA GLU A 45 1.42 -11.96 5.65
C GLU A 45 0.79 -11.05 4.61
N LEU A 46 -0.33 -10.46 4.99
CA LEU A 46 -1.09 -9.53 4.16
C LEU A 46 -1.04 -8.14 4.76
N ASN A 47 -0.70 -7.17 3.93
CA ASN A 47 -0.73 -5.76 4.30
C ASN A 47 -1.72 -5.00 3.41
N PHE A 48 -2.65 -4.27 4.03
CA PHE A 48 -3.60 -3.43 3.33
C PHE A 48 -3.04 -2.01 3.18
N ARG A 49 -2.61 -1.65 1.98
CA ARG A 49 -2.07 -0.33 1.68
C ARG A 49 -3.09 0.53 0.94
N ARG A 50 -3.28 1.77 1.39
CA ARG A 50 -3.99 2.79 0.59
C ARG A 50 -3.03 3.39 -0.43
N ARG A 51 -3.49 3.58 -1.67
CA ARG A 51 -2.73 4.32 -2.68
C ARG A 51 -2.60 5.78 -2.24
N ARG A 52 -1.40 6.19 -1.81
CA ARG A 52 -1.11 7.60 -1.50
C ARG A 52 -1.17 8.43 -2.78
N LYS A 53 -1.90 9.54 -2.77
CA LYS A 53 -1.87 10.49 -3.90
C LYS A 53 -0.55 11.27 -3.85
N LEU A 54 0.02 11.65 -5.00
CA LEU A 54 1.26 12.46 -5.04
C LEU A 54 1.12 13.75 -4.21
N LYS A 55 -0.09 14.34 -4.15
CA LYS A 55 -0.39 15.50 -3.30
C LYS A 55 -0.23 15.22 -1.80
N GLU A 56 -0.43 13.99 -1.34
CA GLU A 56 -0.24 13.56 0.05
C GLU A 56 1.23 13.25 0.36
N LEU A 57 2.06 13.09 -0.69
CA LEU A 57 3.51 12.93 -0.56
C LEU A 57 4.24 14.28 -0.61
N LYS A 58 3.62 15.33 -1.17
CA LYS A 58 4.18 16.69 -1.19
C LYS A 58 4.40 17.19 0.24
N GLY A 59 5.67 17.44 0.59
CA GLY A 59 6.07 17.94 1.91
C GLY A 59 6.34 16.86 2.96
N LEU A 60 6.13 15.57 2.65
CA LEU A 60 6.44 14.45 3.55
C LEU A 60 7.94 14.12 3.59
N ILE A 61 8.64 14.48 2.51
CA ILE A 61 10.10 14.41 2.38
C ILE A 61 10.57 15.86 2.28
N LYS A 62 11.31 16.32 3.28
CA LYS A 62 12.09 17.56 3.22
C LYS A 62 13.52 17.15 2.94
N LEU A 63 14.13 17.77 1.93
CA LEU A 63 15.56 17.66 1.70
C LEU A 63 16.27 18.50 2.77
N ASP A 64 17.43 18.05 3.24
CA ASP A 64 18.23 18.76 4.24
C ASP A 64 18.82 20.08 3.70
N HIS A 65 18.66 20.33 2.39
CA HIS A 65 19.09 21.53 1.70
C HIS A 65 17.93 22.18 0.95
N ASN A 66 18.01 23.50 0.78
CA ASN A 66 17.07 24.23 -0.07
C ASN A 66 17.35 23.88 -1.53
N THR A 67 16.29 23.58 -2.28
CA THR A 67 16.41 23.26 -3.71
C THR A 67 15.78 24.35 -4.57
N ASP A 68 16.54 24.83 -5.55
CA ASP A 68 16.04 25.77 -6.55
C ASP A 68 15.09 25.03 -7.52
N SER A 69 13.82 25.43 -7.48
CA SER A 69 12.75 24.83 -8.28
C SER A 69 12.93 25.07 -9.79
N VAL A 70 13.61 26.16 -10.18
CA VAL A 70 13.90 26.49 -11.58
C VAL A 70 15.03 25.62 -12.10
N GLN A 71 16.09 25.44 -11.31
CA GLN A 71 17.22 24.60 -11.67
C GLN A 71 16.81 23.12 -11.81
N LEU A 72 16.08 22.58 -10.84
CA LEU A 72 15.51 21.22 -10.90
C LEU A 72 14.67 20.98 -12.16
N LYS A 73 13.84 21.97 -12.54
CA LYS A 73 12.99 21.85 -13.73
C LYS A 73 13.85 21.77 -14.99
N ARG A 74 14.94 22.53 -15.08
CA ARG A 74 15.87 22.48 -16.22
C ARG A 74 16.56 21.13 -16.31
N GLU A 75 17.07 20.60 -15.20
CA GLU A 75 17.76 19.30 -15.16
C GLU A 75 16.85 18.11 -15.51
N LEU A 76 15.57 18.15 -15.11
CA LEU A 76 14.63 17.05 -15.33
C LEU A 76 13.93 17.07 -16.70
N TYR A 77 13.84 18.23 -17.36
CA TYR A 77 12.99 18.41 -18.54
C TYR A 77 13.66 19.06 -19.74
N ASN A 78 14.93 19.47 -19.66
CA ASN A 78 15.67 19.99 -20.80
C ASN A 78 16.82 19.03 -21.17
N GLU A 79 16.74 18.46 -22.38
CA GLU A 79 17.91 18.06 -23.19
C GLU A 79 18.57 19.32 -23.77
#